data_AF-A0A9W6FQ41-F1
#
_entry.id   AF-A0A9W6FQ41-F1
#
_cell.length_a   1.000
_cell.length_b   1.000
_cell.length_c   1.000
_cell.angle_alpha   90.00
_cell.angle_beta   90.00
_cell.angle_gamma   90.00
#
_symmetry.space_group_name_H-M   'P 1'
#
loop_
_entity.id
_entity.type
_entity.pdbx_description
1 polymer ?
#
loop_
_entity_poly.entity_id
_entity_poly.type
_entity_poly.pdbx_seq_one_letter_code
_entity_poly.pdbx_strand_id
1 'polypeptide(L)'
;MSPGESDEGGPERADAADGEASRKRPRQRVERATGARRARLTPAPGSDPAPEAPERDAEPTRKPKPGASADDDRITRERPPHW
;
A
#
# COMPACT_ATOMS: atom_id res chain seq x y z
N MET A 1 19.66 47.97 -31.62
CA MET A 1 18.94 47.32 -30.50
C MET A 1 18.83 45.85 -30.86
N SER A 2 19.62 44.99 -30.22
CA SER A 2 19.51 43.54 -30.39
C SER A 2 18.59 43.02 -29.28
N PRO A 3 17.53 42.26 -29.59
CA PRO A 3 16.81 41.53 -28.56
C PRO A 3 17.64 40.28 -28.19
N GLY A 4 17.90 40.12 -26.89
CA GLY A 4 18.51 38.93 -26.33
C GLY A 4 17.52 37.77 -26.38
N GLU A 5 17.89 36.73 -27.11
CA GLU A 5 17.19 35.45 -27.13
C GLU A 5 17.62 34.68 -25.87
N SER A 6 16.88 34.89 -24.79
CA SER A 6 16.94 34.06 -23.60
C SER A 6 15.62 33.30 -23.52
N ASP A 7 15.57 32.09 -24.08
CA ASP A 7 14.49 31.17 -23.78
C ASP A 7 14.92 29.70 -23.92
N GLU A 8 14.59 28.95 -22.88
CA GLU A 8 14.34 27.49 -22.89
C GLU A 8 15.54 26.53 -22.79
N GLY A 9 16.24 26.59 -21.66
CA GLY A 9 16.99 25.46 -21.10
C GLY A 9 16.23 24.75 -19.98
N GLY A 10 14.97 24.36 -20.20
CA GLY A 10 14.20 23.55 -19.24
C GLY A 10 14.82 22.14 -19.11
N PRO A 11 14.78 21.51 -17.91
CA PRO A 11 15.51 20.26 -17.67
C PRO A 11 15.05 19.18 -18.65
N GLU A 12 16.01 18.73 -19.45
CA GLU A 12 15.90 17.60 -20.36
C GLU A 12 15.30 16.41 -19.59
N ARG A 13 14.14 15.95 -20.06
CA ARG A 13 13.34 14.91 -19.42
C ARG A 13 14.14 13.60 -19.36
N ALA A 14 14.82 13.37 -18.25
CA ALA A 14 15.52 12.11 -17.95
C ALA A 14 14.60 10.88 -17.96
N ASP A 15 13.27 11.07 -18.01
CA ASP A 15 12.26 10.00 -18.11
C ASP A 15 12.19 9.30 -19.48
N ALA A 16 12.90 9.78 -20.51
CA ALA A 16 12.80 9.20 -21.85
C ALA A 16 13.36 7.76 -21.95
N ALA A 17 14.35 7.40 -21.12
CA ALA A 17 14.98 6.08 -21.16
C ALA A 17 14.07 4.96 -20.58
N ASP A 18 13.34 5.25 -19.51
CA ASP A 18 12.39 4.31 -18.89
C ASP A 18 11.14 4.07 -19.76
N GLY A 19 10.75 5.07 -20.54
CA GLY A 19 9.65 4.97 -21.50
C GLY A 19 9.90 3.98 -22.65
N GLU A 20 11.15 3.78 -23.05
CA GLU A 20 11.51 2.89 -24.17
C GLU A 20 11.57 1.41 -23.73
N ALA A 21 12.11 1.15 -22.52
CA ALA A 21 12.15 -0.20 -21.94
C ALA A 21 10.74 -0.72 -21.59
N SER A 22 9.83 0.18 -21.16
CA SER A 22 8.44 -0.16 -20.88
C SER A 22 7.61 -0.45 -22.14
N ARG A 23 7.88 0.21 -23.28
CA ARG A 23 7.23 -0.10 -24.58
C ARG A 23 7.54 -1.50 -25.09
N LYS A 24 8.73 -2.03 -24.79
CA LYS A 24 9.17 -3.37 -25.20
C LYS A 24 8.59 -4.50 -24.34
N ARG A 25 8.16 -4.22 -23.11
CA ARG A 25 7.56 -5.22 -22.20
C ARG A 25 6.04 -5.29 -22.42
N PRO A 26 5.43 -6.50 -22.43
CA PRO A 26 3.99 -6.61 -22.50
C PRO A 26 3.35 -5.94 -21.28
N ARG A 27 2.30 -5.15 -21.51
CA ARG A 27 1.55 -4.48 -20.44
C ARG A 27 0.79 -5.51 -19.60
N GLN A 28 0.64 -5.22 -18.30
CA GLN A 28 -0.22 -5.99 -17.41
C GLN A 28 -1.67 -5.98 -17.94
N ARG A 29 -2.31 -7.16 -18.00
CA ARG A 29 -3.67 -7.31 -18.53
C ARG A 29 -4.72 -6.97 -17.48
N VAL A 30 -5.85 -6.44 -17.94
CA VAL A 30 -7.03 -6.11 -17.12
C VAL A 30 -8.16 -7.08 -17.48
N GLU A 31 -8.68 -7.83 -16.51
CA GLU A 31 -9.78 -8.76 -16.67
C GLU A 31 -11.07 -8.19 -16.09
N ARG A 32 -12.16 -8.22 -16.86
CA ARG A 32 -13.48 -7.85 -16.33
C ARG A 32 -14.03 -9.01 -15.51
N ALA A 33 -14.13 -8.83 -14.20
CA ALA A 33 -14.77 -9.81 -13.35
C ALA A 33 -16.30 -9.77 -13.52
N THR A 34 -16.89 -10.90 -13.91
CA THR A 34 -18.34 -11.04 -14.07
C THR A 34 -19.05 -10.70 -12.76
N GLY A 35 -20.02 -9.79 -12.80
CA GLY A 35 -20.78 -9.34 -11.62
C GLY A 35 -20.06 -8.33 -10.72
N ALA A 36 -18.80 -7.98 -10.99
CA ALA A 36 -18.08 -6.95 -10.25
C ALA A 36 -18.13 -5.61 -10.95
N ARG A 37 -18.25 -4.51 -10.19
CA ARG A 37 -18.15 -3.14 -10.73
C ARG A 37 -16.73 -2.78 -11.16
N ARG A 38 -15.72 -3.43 -10.57
CA ARG A 38 -14.30 -3.16 -10.81
C ARG A 38 -13.67 -4.31 -11.60
N ALA A 39 -12.84 -3.96 -12.58
CA ALA A 39 -11.98 -4.91 -13.25
C ALA A 39 -10.82 -5.33 -12.33
N ARG A 40 -10.26 -6.51 -12.57
CA ARG A 40 -9.11 -7.05 -11.85
C ARG A 40 -7.86 -6.92 -12.71
N LEU A 41 -6.73 -6.67 -12.08
CA LEU A 41 -5.44 -6.75 -12.74
C LEU A 41 -4.91 -8.18 -12.66
N THR A 42 -4.36 -8.66 -13.77
CA THR A 42 -3.60 -9.91 -13.80
C THR A 42 -2.30 -9.69 -13.03
N PRO A 43 -1.82 -10.62 -12.19
CA PRO A 43 -0.55 -10.43 -11.48
C PRO A 43 0.59 -10.07 -12.43
N ALA A 44 1.49 -9.18 -11.99
CA ALA A 44 2.67 -8.85 -12.76
C ALA A 44 3.57 -10.10 -12.89
N PRO A 45 4.26 -10.30 -14.02
CA PRO A 45 5.16 -11.42 -14.19
C PRO A 45 6.23 -11.47 -13.08
N GLY A 46 6.35 -12.61 -12.39
CA GLY A 46 7.30 -12.81 -11.30
C GLY A 46 6.87 -12.21 -9.94
N SER A 47 5.66 -11.66 -9.84
CA SER A 47 5.12 -11.18 -8.57
C SER A 47 4.28 -12.26 -7.87
N ASP A 48 4.34 -12.32 -6.54
CA ASP A 48 3.42 -13.09 -5.73
C ASP A 48 2.11 -12.30 -5.51
N PRO A 49 0.94 -12.81 -5.94
CA PRO A 49 -0.35 -12.17 -5.70
C PRO A 49 -0.99 -12.56 -4.36
N ALA A 50 -0.41 -13.50 -3.61
CA ALA A 50 -0.96 -13.92 -2.33
C ALA A 50 -0.86 -12.79 -1.30
N PRO A 51 -1.92 -12.52 -0.52
CA PRO A 51 -1.81 -11.61 0.61
C PRO A 51 -0.88 -12.21 1.66
N GLU A 52 -0.13 -11.34 2.34
CA GLU A 52 0.59 -11.73 3.55
C GLU A 52 -0.44 -12.21 4.60
N ALA A 53 -0.23 -13.41 5.12
CA ALA A 53 -1.11 -13.95 6.16
C ALA A 53 -0.91 -13.13 7.43
N PRO A 54 -1.98 -12.76 8.15
CA PRO A 54 -1.82 -12.10 9.43
C PRO A 54 -1.07 -13.06 10.37
N GLU A 55 0.01 -12.57 10.99
CA GLU A 55 0.58 -13.23 12.16
C GLU A 55 -0.51 -13.22 13.23
N ARG A 56 -1.00 -14.40 13.62
CA ARG A 56 -1.87 -14.52 14.78
C ARG A 56 -1.01 -14.27 16.01
N ASP A 57 -0.93 -13.02 16.45
CA ASP A 57 -0.44 -12.71 17.77
C ASP A 57 -1.20 -13.56 18.78
N ALA A 58 -0.47 -14.39 19.53
CA ALA A 58 -1.05 -15.08 20.66
C ALA A 58 -1.64 -14.01 21.59
N GLU A 59 -2.93 -14.14 21.91
CA GLU A 59 -3.63 -13.18 22.76
C GLU A 59 -2.81 -12.98 24.04
N PRO A 60 -2.37 -11.75 24.35
CA PRO A 60 -1.48 -11.55 25.48
C PRO A 60 -2.24 -11.93 26.75
N THR A 61 -1.77 -12.95 27.45
CA THR A 61 -2.31 -13.33 28.76
C THR A 61 -2.10 -12.16 29.74
N ARG A 62 -3.13 -11.34 29.93
CA ARG A 62 -3.08 -10.21 30.88
C ARG A 62 -3.02 -10.77 32.30
N LYS A 63 -1.83 -10.72 32.92
CA LYS A 63 -1.67 -10.99 34.36
C LYS A 63 -2.04 -9.72 35.15
N PRO A 64 -2.81 -9.83 36.23
CA PRO A 64 -3.15 -8.68 37.07
C PRO A 64 -1.87 -8.06 37.65
N LYS A 65 -1.80 -6.73 37.62
CA LYS A 65 -0.64 -5.96 38.11
C LYS A 65 -0.75 -5.82 39.64
N PRO A 66 0.31 -6.08 40.42
CA PRO A 66 0.25 -5.92 41.87
C PRO A 66 -0.05 -4.45 42.21
N GLY A 67 -1.13 -4.21 42.98
CA GLY A 67 -1.62 -2.88 43.33
C GLY A 67 -2.74 -2.33 42.45
N ALA A 68 -3.30 -3.11 41.52
CA ALA A 68 -4.48 -2.72 40.75
C ALA A 68 -5.71 -2.58 41.67
N SER A 69 -6.43 -1.46 41.54
CA SER A 69 -7.74 -1.30 42.18
C SER A 69 -8.79 -2.17 41.48
N ALA A 70 -9.93 -2.41 42.14
CA ALA A 70 -11.05 -3.14 41.51
C ALA A 70 -11.55 -2.46 40.22
N ASP A 71 -11.37 -1.13 40.10
CA ASP A 71 -11.72 -0.36 38.92
C ASP A 71 -10.72 -0.59 37.77
N ASP A 72 -9.41 -0.64 38.08
CA ASP A 72 -8.34 -0.95 37.11
C ASP A 72 -8.51 -2.37 36.52
N ASP A 73 -8.89 -3.33 37.37
CA ASP A 73 -9.20 -4.69 36.96
C ASP A 73 -10.42 -4.76 36.03
N ARG A 74 -11.39 -3.86 36.21
CA ARG A 74 -12.59 -3.78 35.37
C ARG A 74 -12.26 -3.20 34.00
N ILE A 75 -11.54 -2.08 33.96
CA ILE A 75 -11.10 -1.40 32.73
C ILE A 75 -10.26 -2.34 31.84
N THR A 76 -9.38 -3.14 32.45
CA THR A 76 -8.51 -4.06 31.69
C THR A 76 -9.22 -5.33 31.21
N ARG A 77 -10.36 -5.70 31.79
CA ARG A 77 -11.19 -6.84 31.35
C ARG A 77 -12.22 -6.43 30.31
N GLU A 78 -12.76 -5.22 30.41
CA GLU A 78 -13.74 -4.70 29.46
C GLU A 78 -13.02 -4.32 28.16
N ARG A 79 -13.15 -5.18 27.13
CA ARG A 79 -12.62 -4.91 25.79
C ARG A 79 -13.30 -3.64 25.24
N PRO A 80 -12.55 -2.56 24.94
CA PRO A 80 -13.15 -1.36 24.38
C PRO A 80 -13.96 -1.72 23.13
N PRO A 81 -15.14 -1.12 22.95
CA PRO A 81 -15.90 -1.32 21.73
C PRO A 81 -15.02 -0.91 20.55
N HIS A 82 -15.03 -1.73 19.51
CA HIS A 82 -14.27 -1.52 18.28
C HIS A 82 -14.98 -0.44 17.45
N TRP A 83 -14.77 0.81 17.83
CA TRP A 83 -15.08 1.94 16.96
C TRP A 83 -13.79 2.47 16.35
#